data_AF-A0A2S0KEE1-F1
#
_entry.id   AF-A0A2S0KEE1-F1
#
_cell.length_a   1.000
_cell.length_b   1.000
_cell.length_c   1.000
_cell.angle_alpha   90.00
_cell.angle_beta   90.00
_cell.angle_gamma   90.00
#
_symmetry.space_group_name_H-M   'P 1'
#
loop_
_entity.id
_entity.type
_entity.pdbx_description
1 polymer ?
#
loop_
_entity_poly.entity_id
_entity_poly.type
_entity_poly.pdbx_seq_one_letter_code
_entity_poly.pdbx_strand_id
1 'polypeptide(L)'
;MTARLSRLLVAYDIVDDRRRTRLANILQSFGDRIQFSVFLVDVTDAQEVRMRAKVNAEIDGRVDSVLFCRLGPTATTGSTSITYLGCRRTTTDDTDFVV
;
A
#
# COMPACT_ATOMS: atom_id res chain seq x y z
N MET A 1 22.88 0.91 12.32
CA MET A 1 21.47 0.91 12.73
C MET A 1 20.70 0.14 11.67
N THR A 2 20.13 -1.02 12.00
CA THR A 2 19.34 -1.82 11.07
C THR A 2 18.01 -1.11 10.85
N ALA A 3 17.66 -0.80 9.59
CA ALA A 3 16.41 -0.12 9.29
C ALA A 3 15.22 -1.04 9.64
N ARG A 4 14.27 -0.54 10.42
CA ARG A 4 13.04 -1.26 10.75
C ARG A 4 12.10 -1.19 9.55
N LEU A 5 11.80 -2.34 8.95
CA LEU A 5 10.77 -2.45 7.91
C LEU A 5 9.41 -2.65 8.55
N SER A 6 8.44 -1.87 8.08
CA SER A 6 7.04 -1.94 8.46
C SER A 6 6.19 -2.23 7.22
N ARG A 7 5.23 -3.15 7.38
CA ARG A 7 4.21 -3.45 6.37
C ARG A 7 2.99 -2.56 6.55
N LEU A 8 2.57 -1.90 5.48
CA LEU A 8 1.43 -1.01 5.41
C LEU A 8 0.42 -1.50 4.38
N LEU A 9 -0.86 -1.49 4.74
CA LEU A 9 -1.96 -1.53 3.79
C LEU A 9 -2.36 -0.09 3.46
N VAL A 10 -2.30 0.29 2.19
CA VAL A 10 -2.69 1.62 1.73
C VAL A 10 -3.92 1.48 0.84
N ALA A 11 -5.03 2.08 1.25
CA ALA A 11 -6.26 2.12 0.46
C ALA A 11 -6.60 3.57 0.11
N TYR A 12 -7.16 3.81 -1.06
CA TYR A 12 -7.59 5.14 -1.44
C TYR A 12 -9.00 5.16 -2.04
N ASP A 13 -9.65 6.30 -1.88
CA ASP A 13 -10.85 6.68 -2.61
C ASP A 13 -10.59 8.06 -3.23
N ILE A 14 -10.37 8.08 -4.55
CA ILE A 14 -9.95 9.26 -5.31
C ILE A 14 -10.97 9.52 -6.40
N VAL A 15 -11.56 10.72 -6.43
CA VAL A 15 -12.67 11.05 -7.33
C VAL A 15 -12.19 11.24 -8.77
N ASP A 16 -11.07 11.93 -8.95
CA ASP A 16 -10.52 12.24 -10.28
C ASP A 16 -9.63 11.12 -10.82
N ASP A 17 -9.90 10.67 -12.05
CA ASP A 17 -9.18 9.57 -12.67
C ASP A 17 -7.69 9.88 -12.92
N ARG A 18 -7.33 11.14 -13.22
CA ARG A 18 -5.93 11.51 -13.47
C ARG A 18 -5.12 11.45 -12.17
N ARG A 19 -5.64 12.02 -11.08
CA ARG A 19 -5.03 11.91 -9.74
C ARG A 19 -4.95 10.45 -9.30
N ARG A 20 -6.01 9.66 -9.54
CA ARG A 20 -6.02 8.23 -9.23
C ARG A 20 -4.91 7.47 -9.94
N THR A 21 -4.73 7.69 -11.25
CA THR A 21 -3.63 7.07 -12.02
C THR A 21 -2.27 7.49 -11.49
N ARG A 22 -2.06 8.77 -11.19
CA ARG A 22 -0.79 9.29 -10.66
C ARG A 22 -0.49 8.72 -9.28
N LEU A 23 -1.47 8.70 -8.38
CA LEU A 23 -1.36 8.12 -7.05
C LEU A 23 -1.03 6.63 -7.12
N ALA A 24 -1.69 5.88 -8.01
CA ALA A 24 -1.39 4.48 -8.25
C ALA A 24 0.07 4.28 -8.71
N ASN A 25 0.58 5.11 -9.61
CA ASN A 25 1.98 5.05 -10.04
C ASN A 25 2.97 5.39 -8.92
N ILE A 26 2.63 6.37 -8.07
CA ILE A 26 3.43 6.69 -6.88
C ILE A 26 3.51 5.48 -5.97
N LEU A 27 2.37 4.88 -5.58
CA LEU A 27 2.32 3.75 -4.65
C LEU A 27 2.95 2.48 -5.22
N GLN A 28 2.84 2.23 -6.54
CA GLN A 28 3.55 1.11 -7.21
C GLN A 28 5.08 1.22 -7.10
N SER A 29 5.64 2.41 -6.89
CA SER A 29 7.09 2.56 -6.66
C SER A 29 7.54 2.17 -5.25
N PHE A 30 6.60 1.90 -4.34
CA PHE A 30 6.87 1.50 -2.96
C PHE A 30 6.40 0.07 -2.64
N GLY A 31 5.48 -0.50 -3.40
CA GLY A 31 4.97 -1.85 -3.16
C GLY A 31 3.93 -2.30 -4.17
N ASP A 32 3.17 -3.33 -3.81
CA ASP A 32 2.29 -4.05 -4.72
C ASP A 32 0.88 -3.49 -4.73
N ARG A 33 0.30 -3.35 -5.93
CA ARG A 33 -1.11 -3.03 -6.12
C ARG A 33 -1.95 -4.30 -6.05
N ILE A 34 -2.51 -4.59 -4.88
CA ILE A 34 -3.21 -5.85 -4.59
C ILE A 34 -4.69 -5.84 -5.01
N GLN A 35 -5.32 -4.66 -5.04
CA GLN A 35 -6.65 -4.43 -5.64
C GLN A 35 -6.63 -3.11 -6.41
N PHE A 36 -7.74 -2.74 -7.07
CA PHE A 36 -7.78 -1.51 -7.87
C PHE A 36 -7.36 -0.28 -7.04
N SER A 37 -7.84 -0.14 -5.81
CA SER A 37 -7.51 1.00 -4.95
C SER A 37 -6.80 0.60 -3.65
N VAL A 38 -6.16 -0.57 -3.61
CA VAL A 38 -5.50 -1.09 -2.40
C VAL A 38 -4.10 -1.59 -2.72
N PHE A 39 -3.15 -1.25 -1.86
CA PHE A 39 -1.73 -1.51 -1.98
C PHE A 39 -1.17 -2.14 -0.72
N LEU A 40 -0.22 -3.06 -0.88
CA LEU A 40 0.59 -3.61 0.20
C LEU A 40 2.03 -3.11 0.03
N VAL A 41 2.54 -2.44 1.06
CA VAL A 41 3.80 -1.69 0.97
C VAL A 41 4.69 -2.02 2.15
N ASP A 42 5.92 -2.48 1.88
CA ASP A 42 6.96 -2.65 2.90
C ASP A 42 7.92 -1.47 2.84
N VAL A 43 7.98 -0.70 3.92
CA VAL A 43 8.76 0.55 3.97
C VAL A 43 9.52 0.69 5.27
N THR A 44 10.70 1.32 5.17
CA THR A 44 11.39 1.91 6.31
C THR A 44 10.70 3.21 6.73
N ASP A 45 10.97 3.70 7.96
CA ASP A 45 10.39 4.96 8.45
C ASP A 45 10.66 6.14 7.50
N ALA A 46 11.87 6.22 6.93
CA ALA A 46 12.24 7.26 5.97
C ALA A 46 11.46 7.14 4.64
N GLN A 47 11.27 5.91 4.15
CA GLN A 47 10.46 5.67 2.95
C GLN A 47 8.98 5.99 3.20
N GLU A 48 8.44 5.68 4.38
CA GLU A 48 7.06 6.01 4.74
C GLU A 48 6.84 7.53 4.71
N VAL A 49 7.74 8.31 5.32
CA VAL A 49 7.68 9.78 5.29
C VAL A 49 7.69 10.29 3.84
N ARG A 50 8.61 9.79 3.01
CA ARG A 50 8.71 10.17 1.59
C ARG A 50 7.46 9.78 0.81
N MET A 51 6.91 8.60 1.04
CA MET A 51 5.68 8.13 0.41
C MET A 51 4.51 9.05 0.78
N ARG A 52 4.29 9.30 2.08
CA ARG A 52 3.21 10.18 2.56
C ARG A 52 3.32 11.59 1.99
N ALA A 53 4.52 12.16 1.89
CA ALA A 53 4.72 13.47 1.27
C ALA A 53 4.31 13.50 -0.21
N LYS A 54 4.70 12.47 -0.99
CA LYS A 54 4.29 12.34 -2.40
C LYS A 54 2.77 12.17 -2.54
N VAL A 55 2.16 11.36 -1.68
CA VAL A 55 0.70 11.15 -1.67
C VAL A 55 -0.02 12.47 -1.37
N ASN A 56 0.40 13.19 -0.33
CA ASN A 56 -0.22 14.45 0.06
C ASN A 56 -0.10 15.54 -1.01
N ALA A 57 0.96 15.51 -1.82
CA ALA A 57 1.14 16.42 -2.94
C ALA A 57 0.24 16.09 -4.15
N GLU A 58 -0.25 14.86 -4.26
CA GLU A 58 -1.06 14.41 -5.41
C GLU A 58 -2.56 14.53 -5.17
N ILE A 59 -3.04 14.41 -3.92
CA ILE A 59 -4.48 14.36 -3.60
C ILE A 59 -5.12 15.74 -3.44
N ASP A 60 -6.42 15.83 -3.69
CA ASP A 60 -7.28 16.92 -3.22
C ASP A 60 -7.96 16.52 -1.90
N GLY A 61 -7.41 16.98 -0.77
CA GLY A 61 -7.90 16.62 0.56
C GLY A 61 -9.34 17.03 0.89
N ARG A 62 -10.05 17.73 -0.02
CA ARG A 62 -11.48 18.05 0.14
C ARG A 62 -12.40 16.93 -0.34
N VAL A 63 -11.94 16.10 -1.27
CA VAL A 63 -12.77 15.10 -1.97
C VAL A 63 -12.11 13.73 -2.03
N ASP A 64 -10.81 13.65 -1.83
CA ASP A 64 -10.03 12.43 -1.87
C ASP A 64 -9.73 11.95 -0.43
N SER A 65 -9.60 10.64 -0.27
CA SER A 65 -9.14 10.03 0.98
C SER A 65 -8.11 8.94 0.74
N VAL A 66 -7.13 8.85 1.63
CA VAL A 66 -6.11 7.80 1.62
C VAL A 66 -5.92 7.29 3.04
N LEU A 67 -6.17 5.99 3.23
CA LEU A 67 -6.00 5.26 4.48
C LEU A 67 -4.64 4.57 4.48
N PHE A 68 -3.88 4.73 5.56
CA PHE A 68 -2.65 3.98 5.83
C PHE A 68 -2.85 3.15 7.10
N CYS A 69 -2.94 1.83 6.96
CA CYS A 69 -3.04 0.90 8.07
C CYS A 69 -1.71 0.18 8.28
N ARG A 70 -1.12 0.28 9.48
CA ARG A 70 0.12 -0.43 9.80
C ARG A 70 -0.22 -1.85 10.25
N LEU A 71 0.29 -2.84 9.52
CA LEU A 71 0.05 -4.26 9.78
C LEU A 71 1.09 -4.86 10.74
N GLY A 72 2.28 -4.25 10.84
CA GLY A 72 3.31 -4.63 11.78
C GLY A 72 4.71 -4.65 11.15
N PRO A 73 5.74 -5.06 11.90
CA PRO A 73 7.09 -5.25 11.37
C PRO A 73 7.12 -6.43 10.40
N THR A 74 7.80 -6.29 9.26
CA THR A 74 7.92 -7.37 8.26
C THR A 74 8.74 -8.56 8.78
N ALA A 75 9.61 -8.34 9.76
CA ALA A 75 10.47 -9.37 10.37
C ALA A 75 9.75 -10.32 11.34
N THR A 76 8.50 -10.03 11.72
CA THR A 76 7.73 -10.88 12.63
C THR A 76 6.95 -11.87 11.79
N THR A 77 7.29 -13.17 11.88
CA THR A 77 6.56 -14.32 11.33
C THR A 77 5.19 -14.52 12.03
N GLY A 78 4.54 -13.42 12.42
CA GLY A 78 3.23 -13.36 13.04
C GLY A 78 2.19 -13.01 11.99
N SER A 79 1.27 -13.96 11.78
CA SER A 79 0.09 -14.00 10.91
C SER A 79 -0.53 -12.64 10.54
N THR A 80 0.04 -11.91 9.59
CA THR A 80 -0.77 -10.97 8.81
C THR A 80 -1.52 -11.80 7.77
N SER A 81 -2.70 -12.31 8.14
CA SER A 81 -3.54 -13.09 7.23
C SER A 81 -4.33 -12.13 6.33
N ILE A 82 -3.75 -11.76 5.19
CA ILE A 82 -4.51 -11.11 4.11
C ILE A 82 -5.18 -12.22 3.31
N THR A 83 -6.49 -12.35 3.45
CA THR A 83 -7.30 -13.28 2.68
C THR A 83 -8.09 -12.54 1.60
N TYR A 84 -8.42 -13.24 0.52
CA TYR A 84 -9.15 -12.69 -0.61
C TYR A 84 -10.37 -13.56 -0.89
N LEU A 85 -11.47 -12.93 -1.28
CA LEU A 85 -12.60 -13.59 -1.93
C LEU A 85 -12.65 -13.14 -3.39
N GLY A 86 -12.73 -14.09 -4.32
CA GLY A 86 -12.77 -13.81 -5.76
C GLY A 86 -11.38 -13.57 -6.38
N CYS A 87 -11.32 -12.71 -7.40
CA CYS A 87 -10.12 -12.53 -8.20
C CYS A 87 -8.99 -11.81 -7.43
N ARG A 88 -7.79 -12.38 -7.50
CA ARG A 88 -6.57 -11.80 -6.95
C ARG A 88 -5.66 -11.28 -8.07
N ARG A 89 -4.89 -10.23 -7.79
CA ARG A 89 -3.83 -9.75 -8.67
C ARG A 89 -2.51 -10.43 -8.28
N THR A 90 -1.68 -10.75 -9.26
CA THR A 90 -0.32 -11.26 -9.01
C THR A 90 0.49 -10.21 -8.26
N THR A 91 1.16 -10.62 -7.18
CA THR A 91 1.96 -9.75 -6.30
C THR A 91 3.37 -10.28 -6.15
N THR A 92 4.31 -9.44 -5.72
CA THR A 92 5.74 -9.79 -5.63
C THR A 92 6.00 -10.92 -4.61
N ASP A 93 5.14 -11.04 -3.59
CA ASP A 93 5.24 -12.02 -2.50
C ASP A 93 4.35 -13.28 -2.69
N ASP A 94 3.95 -13.66 -3.92
CA ASP A 94 3.08 -14.83 -4.16
C ASP A 94 3.68 -16.15 -3.63
N THR A 95 3.43 -16.42 -2.35
CA THR A 95 3.46 -17.74 -1.72
C THR A 95 2.00 -18.14 -1.53
N ASP A 96 1.57 -19.04 -2.42
CA ASP A 96 0.19 -19.45 -2.61
C ASP A 96 -0.47 -20.02 -1.35
N PHE A 97 -1.64 -19.48 -0.99
CA PHE A 97 -2.69 -20.25 -0.34
C PHE A 97 -4.04 -19.88 -0.96
N VAL A 98 -4.54 -20.75 -1.81
CA VAL A 98 -5.93 -20.80 -2.26
C VAL A 98 -6.66 -21.69 -1.26
N VAL A 99 -7.70 -21.17 -0.60
CA VAL A 99 -8.68 -21.96 0.16
C VAL A 99 -9.86 -22.27 -0.74
#